data_AF-A0A089KJQ3-F1
#
_entry.id   AF-A0A089KJQ3-F1
#
_cell.length_a   1.000
_cell.length_b   1.000
_cell.length_c   1.000
_cell.angle_alpha   90.00
_cell.angle_beta   90.00
_cell.angle_gamma   90.00
#
_symmetry.space_group_name_H-M   'P 1'
#
loop_
_entity.id
_entity.type
_entity.pdbx_description
1 polymer ?
#
loop_
_entity_poly.entity_id
_entity_poly.type
_entity_poly.pdbx_seq_one_letter_code
_entity_poly.pdbx_strand_id
1 'polypeptide(L)'
;MFRRMVILNMLLLLFLLTACSPWKGGENTTRPRVTILAKGFEIPAAVNPAEDGESGREHRKEQYRVLIEQTKEAEIPYVQLGETVEILLGEELSADYVLTDVILLPDGGYKYKMPDNGPETVVIREGSGAFELGINPAAFLSSNTADYEPGATIRGFCLKGLSGGEQQEIFFVLRTDAGSVGPSL
;
A
#
# COMPACT_ATOMS: atom_id res chain seq x y z
N MET A 1 40.81 -56.46 -8.88
CA MET A 1 39.47 -56.08 -8.34
C MET A 1 39.25 -54.57 -8.37
N PHE A 2 40.02 -53.77 -7.61
CA PHE A 2 39.90 -52.30 -7.45
C PHE A 2 39.36 -51.49 -8.65
N ARG A 3 39.91 -51.68 -9.86
CA ARG A 3 39.57 -50.86 -11.04
C ARG A 3 38.08 -50.88 -11.46
N ARG A 4 37.29 -51.89 -11.08
CA ARG A 4 35.83 -51.93 -11.31
C ARG A 4 35.03 -51.18 -10.24
N MET A 5 35.57 -51.05 -9.02
CA MET A 5 34.86 -50.44 -7.89
C MET A 5 34.83 -48.91 -7.96
N VAL A 6 35.91 -48.30 -8.50
CA VAL A 6 35.99 -46.85 -8.70
C VAL A 6 34.97 -46.36 -9.74
N ILE A 7 34.79 -47.10 -10.84
CA ILE A 7 33.87 -46.72 -11.93
C ILE A 7 32.42 -46.71 -11.44
N LEU A 8 32.03 -47.70 -10.62
CA LEU A 8 30.68 -47.79 -10.07
C LEU A 8 30.37 -46.61 -9.13
N ASN A 9 31.34 -46.20 -8.32
CA ASN A 9 31.19 -45.07 -7.39
C ASN A 9 31.13 -43.71 -8.12
N MET A 10 31.84 -43.58 -9.25
CA MET A 10 31.80 -42.37 -10.07
C MET A 10 30.46 -42.19 -10.82
N LEU A 11 29.82 -43.29 -11.27
CA LEU A 11 28.47 -43.23 -11.81
C LEU A 11 27.42 -42.82 -10.76
N LEU A 12 27.59 -43.23 -9.50
CA LEU A 12 26.64 -42.94 -8.44
C LEU A 12 26.60 -41.44 -8.09
N LEU A 13 27.75 -40.76 -8.10
CA LEU A 13 27.80 -39.30 -7.90
C LEU A 13 27.11 -38.51 -9.03
N LEU A 14 27.20 -38.99 -10.28
CA LEU A 14 26.60 -38.34 -11.45
C LEU A 14 25.06 -38.30 -11.40
N PHE A 15 24.42 -39.25 -10.72
CA PHE A 15 22.97 -39.28 -10.52
C PHE A 15 22.46 -38.32 -9.42
N LEU A 16 23.34 -37.79 -8.57
CA LEU A 16 22.94 -36.86 -7.49
C LEU A 16 22.92 -35.39 -7.94
N LEU A 17 23.47 -35.07 -9.11
CA LEU A 17 23.56 -33.69 -9.64
C LEU A 17 22.40 -33.28 -10.55
N THR A 18 21.48 -34.20 -10.87
CA THR A 18 20.32 -33.94 -11.75
C THR A 18 19.02 -33.61 -11.00
N ALA A 19 19.04 -33.59 -9.67
CA ALA A 19 17.86 -33.33 -8.83
C ALA A 19 17.43 -31.84 -8.79
N CYS A 20 18.26 -30.91 -9.30
CA CYS A 20 17.87 -29.52 -9.52
C CYS A 20 17.01 -29.38 -10.80
N SER A 21 15.80 -29.93 -10.78
CA SER A 21 14.76 -29.48 -11.71
C SER A 21 14.48 -27.99 -11.43
N PRO A 22 14.55 -27.08 -12.41
CA PRO A 22 14.20 -25.69 -12.20
C PRO A 22 12.72 -25.61 -11.83
N TRP A 23 12.43 -25.24 -10.59
CA TRP A 23 11.07 -25.01 -10.10
C TRP A 23 10.46 -23.87 -10.92
N LYS A 24 9.71 -24.24 -11.96
CA LYS A 24 8.76 -23.33 -12.59
C LYS A 24 7.60 -23.13 -11.62
N GLY A 25 7.79 -22.19 -10.69
CA GLY A 25 6.68 -21.36 -10.26
C GLY A 25 6.05 -20.83 -11.55
N GLY A 26 4.79 -21.13 -11.78
CA GLY A 26 3.71 -20.56 -10.97
C GLY A 26 3.11 -19.50 -11.90
N GLU A 27 1.78 -19.47 -12.01
CA GLU A 27 1.17 -18.75 -13.13
C GLU A 27 1.55 -17.27 -13.13
N ASN A 28 1.65 -16.70 -14.34
CA ASN A 28 1.96 -15.29 -14.53
C ASN A 28 0.69 -14.46 -14.24
N THR A 29 0.21 -14.55 -13.00
CA THR A 29 -0.90 -13.78 -12.42
C THR A 29 -0.49 -12.32 -12.43
N THR A 30 -0.76 -11.68 -13.56
CA THR A 30 -0.50 -10.26 -13.77
C THR A 30 -1.37 -9.51 -12.78
N ARG A 31 -0.77 -8.98 -11.70
CA ARG A 31 -1.51 -8.31 -10.62
C ARG A 31 -2.47 -7.28 -11.22
N PRO A 32 -3.70 -7.15 -10.72
CA PRO A 32 -4.66 -6.19 -11.25
C PRO A 32 -4.05 -4.80 -11.23
N ARG A 33 -4.15 -4.08 -12.36
CA ARG A 33 -3.66 -2.70 -12.42
C ARG A 33 -4.55 -1.85 -11.52
N VAL A 34 -3.99 -1.45 -10.38
CA VAL A 34 -4.60 -0.45 -9.51
C VAL A 34 -4.29 0.94 -10.04
N THR A 35 -5.30 1.78 -10.13
CA THR A 35 -5.19 3.22 -10.35
C THR A 35 -6.03 3.92 -9.28
N ILE A 36 -5.42 4.87 -8.57
CA ILE A 36 -6.10 5.73 -7.58
C ILE A 36 -6.28 7.10 -8.24
N LEU A 37 -7.50 7.66 -8.19
CA LEU A 37 -7.78 9.00 -8.70
C LEU A 37 -8.28 9.92 -7.59
N ALA A 38 -7.88 11.19 -7.64
CA ALA A 38 -8.56 12.26 -6.91
C ALA A 38 -8.67 13.48 -7.83
N LYS A 39 -9.85 14.12 -7.88
CA LYS A 39 -10.14 15.29 -8.73
C LYS A 39 -9.78 15.10 -10.23
N GLY A 40 -9.79 13.85 -10.71
CA GLY A 40 -9.41 13.47 -12.07
C GLY A 40 -7.90 13.28 -12.34
N PHE A 41 -7.05 13.34 -11.32
CA PHE A 41 -5.60 13.11 -11.43
C PHE A 41 -5.22 11.74 -10.85
N GLU A 42 -4.31 11.01 -11.50
CA GLU A 42 -3.77 9.73 -11.01
C GLU A 42 -2.78 9.98 -9.86
N ILE A 43 -3.03 9.32 -8.72
CA ILE A 43 -2.23 9.39 -7.49
C ILE A 43 -1.22 8.24 -7.50
N PRO A 44 0.09 8.49 -7.26
CA PRO A 44 1.08 7.43 -7.12
C PRO A 44 0.70 6.43 -6.03
N ALA A 45 0.68 5.15 -6.38
CA ALA A 45 0.29 4.06 -5.50
C ALA A 45 1.22 2.85 -5.58
N ALA A 46 1.39 2.14 -4.47
CA ALA A 46 2.14 0.88 -4.38
C ALA A 46 1.20 -0.28 -4.03
N VAL A 47 1.42 -1.47 -4.61
CA VAL A 47 0.53 -2.64 -4.45
C VAL A 47 1.34 -3.85 -4.03
N ASN A 48 1.13 -4.30 -2.79
CA ASN A 48 1.91 -5.35 -2.15
C ASN A 48 1.01 -6.52 -1.70
N PRO A 49 1.52 -7.76 -1.64
CA PRO A 49 0.84 -8.82 -0.91
C PRO A 49 0.78 -8.42 0.56
N ALA A 50 -0.34 -8.70 1.22
CA ALA A 50 -0.52 -8.28 2.60
C ALA A 50 0.32 -9.14 3.55
N GLU A 51 1.08 -8.48 4.43
CA GLU A 51 1.72 -9.13 5.58
C GLU A 51 0.89 -8.94 6.86
N ASP A 52 1.00 -9.90 7.78
CA ASP A 52 0.36 -9.88 9.10
C ASP A 52 1.41 -9.86 10.23
N GLY A 53 1.06 -9.23 11.36
CA GLY A 53 1.92 -9.10 12.54
C GLY A 53 2.72 -7.80 12.59
N GLU A 54 3.74 -7.76 13.46
CA GLU A 54 4.58 -6.56 13.66
C GLU A 54 5.48 -6.26 12.46
N SER A 55 5.87 -7.29 11.69
CA SER A 55 6.52 -7.13 10.38
C SER A 55 5.67 -6.27 9.45
N GLY A 56 4.36 -6.52 9.38
CA GLY A 56 3.41 -5.70 8.62
C GLY A 56 3.38 -4.24 9.06
N ARG A 57 3.63 -3.91 10.35
CA ARG A 57 3.59 -2.51 10.84
C ARG A 57 4.77 -1.68 10.34
N GLU A 58 5.97 -2.25 10.35
CA GLU A 58 7.16 -1.60 9.77
C GLU A 58 7.19 -1.72 8.23
N HIS A 59 6.67 -2.82 7.65
CA HIS A 59 6.47 -2.94 6.19
C HIS A 59 5.61 -1.78 5.68
N ARG A 60 4.43 -1.54 6.26
CA ARG A 60 3.55 -0.43 5.86
C ARG A 60 4.23 0.96 5.95
N LYS A 61 5.06 1.17 6.97
CA LYS A 61 5.84 2.40 7.15
C LYS A 61 6.89 2.58 6.05
N GLU A 62 7.57 1.51 5.67
CA GLU A 62 8.52 1.51 4.55
C GLU A 62 7.82 1.82 3.22
N GLN A 63 6.61 1.29 2.97
CA GLN A 63 5.85 1.62 1.76
C GLN A 63 5.51 3.12 1.67
N TYR A 64 5.13 3.76 2.78
CA TYR A 64 4.92 5.21 2.82
C TYR A 64 6.21 5.99 2.59
N ARG A 65 7.33 5.57 3.19
CA ARG A 65 8.65 6.18 2.95
C ARG A 65 9.05 6.10 1.47
N VAL A 66 8.91 4.94 0.85
CA VAL A 66 9.19 4.75 -0.58
C VAL A 66 8.32 5.64 -1.47
N LEU A 67 7.02 5.75 -1.19
CA LEU A 67 6.11 6.64 -1.94
C LEU A 67 6.50 8.13 -1.82
N ILE A 68 6.90 8.58 -0.63
CA ILE A 68 7.35 9.96 -0.42
C ILE A 68 8.73 10.21 -1.05
N GLU A 69 9.67 9.27 -0.96
CA GLU A 69 10.99 9.38 -1.61
C GLU A 69 10.90 9.40 -3.14
N GLN A 70 9.97 8.64 -3.72
CA GLN A 70 9.71 8.65 -5.17
C GLN A 70 9.01 9.93 -5.63
N THR A 71 8.03 10.42 -4.86
CA THR A 71 7.21 11.58 -5.25
C THR A 71 7.91 12.90 -4.95
N LYS A 72 8.68 12.99 -3.86
CA LYS A 72 9.10 14.21 -3.14
C LYS A 72 7.91 14.92 -2.45
N GLU A 73 8.12 15.33 -1.21
CA GLU A 73 7.10 15.95 -0.33
C GLU A 73 6.28 17.08 -1.00
N ALA A 74 6.95 18.01 -1.68
CA ALA A 74 6.30 19.15 -2.33
C ALA A 74 5.43 18.78 -3.54
N GLU A 75 5.69 17.63 -4.17
CA GLU A 75 5.00 17.14 -5.36
C GLU A 75 3.90 16.11 -4.99
N ILE A 76 3.77 15.73 -3.71
CA ILE A 76 2.64 14.93 -3.21
C ILE A 76 1.31 15.66 -3.53
N PRO A 77 0.34 14.99 -4.19
CA PRO A 77 -0.94 15.58 -4.54
C PRO A 77 -1.70 16.13 -3.33
N TYR A 78 -2.25 17.34 -3.47
CA TYR A 78 -3.13 17.95 -2.48
C TYR A 78 -4.59 17.68 -2.81
N VAL A 79 -5.36 17.20 -1.83
CA VAL A 79 -6.78 16.91 -1.95
C VAL A 79 -7.51 17.52 -0.74
N GLN A 80 -8.63 18.22 -1.03
CA GLN A 80 -9.43 18.90 -0.02
C GLN A 80 -10.33 17.92 0.72
N LEU A 81 -10.63 18.21 1.98
CA LEU A 81 -11.55 17.39 2.76
C LEU A 81 -12.97 17.50 2.17
N GLY A 82 -13.67 16.37 2.05
CA GLY A 82 -14.95 16.27 1.35
C GLY A 82 -14.85 16.04 -0.17
N GLU A 83 -13.65 15.96 -0.75
CA GLU A 83 -13.44 15.48 -2.13
C GLU A 83 -13.51 13.95 -2.19
N THR A 84 -13.92 13.40 -3.33
CA THR A 84 -13.93 11.95 -3.58
C THR A 84 -12.54 11.45 -3.97
N VAL A 85 -12.14 10.31 -3.40
CA VAL A 85 -11.02 9.48 -3.87
C VAL A 85 -11.59 8.21 -4.49
N GLU A 86 -11.23 7.94 -5.74
CA GLU A 86 -11.70 6.80 -6.53
C GLU A 86 -10.60 5.73 -6.65
N ILE A 87 -11.00 4.46 -6.63
CA ILE A 87 -10.14 3.29 -6.73
C ILE A 87 -10.62 2.45 -7.93
N LEU A 88 -9.72 2.18 -8.87
CA LEU A 88 -9.96 1.34 -10.04
C LEU A 88 -9.05 0.10 -9.97
N LEU A 89 -9.63 -1.11 -10.04
CA LEU A 89 -8.93 -2.40 -9.95
C LEU A 89 -8.93 -3.21 -11.27
N GLY A 90 -9.25 -2.58 -12.39
CA GLY A 90 -9.25 -3.24 -13.69
C GLY A 90 -10.37 -4.28 -13.83
N GLU A 91 -10.02 -5.54 -14.08
CA GLU A 91 -10.97 -6.63 -14.36
C GLU A 91 -11.63 -7.25 -13.10
N GLU A 92 -11.36 -6.70 -11.91
CA GLU A 92 -11.89 -7.25 -10.65
C GLU A 92 -13.39 -6.95 -10.43
N LEU A 93 -14.23 -7.99 -10.49
CA LEU A 93 -15.69 -7.86 -10.43
C LEU A 93 -16.22 -7.34 -9.08
N SER A 94 -15.60 -7.72 -7.96
CA SER A 94 -15.99 -7.22 -6.63
C SER A 94 -14.94 -7.52 -5.56
N ALA A 95 -14.60 -6.52 -4.74
CA ALA A 95 -13.77 -6.68 -3.54
C ALA A 95 -14.21 -5.71 -2.45
N ASP A 96 -13.95 -6.04 -1.19
CA ASP A 96 -14.19 -5.18 -0.02
C ASP A 96 -12.85 -4.91 0.69
N TYR A 97 -12.54 -3.64 0.93
CA TYR A 97 -11.27 -3.18 1.47
C TYR A 97 -11.46 -2.43 2.78
N VAL A 98 -10.69 -2.78 3.82
CA VAL A 98 -10.58 -1.97 5.03
C VAL A 98 -9.57 -0.85 4.77
N LEU A 99 -10.03 0.39 4.86
CA LEU A 99 -9.20 1.59 4.78
C LEU A 99 -8.55 1.88 6.14
N THR A 100 -7.25 2.14 6.12
CA THR A 100 -6.46 2.65 7.25
C THR A 100 -5.88 4.01 6.86
N ASP A 101 -6.12 5.02 7.69
CA ASP A 101 -5.72 6.42 7.48
C ASP A 101 -4.82 6.89 8.63
N VAL A 102 -3.61 7.35 8.30
CA VAL A 102 -2.59 7.78 9.26
C VAL A 102 -2.00 9.13 8.91
N ILE A 103 -1.69 9.93 9.94
CA ILE A 103 -0.87 11.14 9.76
C ILE A 103 0.61 10.74 9.69
N LEU A 104 1.31 11.22 8.67
CA LEU A 104 2.72 10.96 8.44
C LEU A 104 3.60 12.16 8.79
N LEU A 105 4.88 11.87 9.00
CA LEU A 105 5.99 12.81 8.96
C LEU A 105 6.53 12.92 7.51
N PRO A 106 7.33 13.95 7.19
CA PRO A 106 7.99 14.08 5.88
C PRO A 106 8.93 12.93 5.48
N ASP A 107 9.29 12.04 6.40
CA ASP A 107 10.10 10.83 6.14
C ASP A 107 9.26 9.55 5.94
N GLY A 108 7.92 9.66 5.88
CA GLY A 108 7.00 8.52 5.80
C GLY A 108 6.78 7.78 7.12
N GLY A 109 7.44 8.19 8.21
CA GLY A 109 7.17 7.71 9.56
C GLY A 109 5.79 8.14 10.06
N TYR A 110 5.16 7.33 10.92
CA TYR A 110 3.90 7.73 11.56
C TYR A 110 4.13 8.89 12.54
N LYS A 111 3.41 10.01 12.35
CA LYS A 111 3.50 11.19 13.24
C LYS A 111 2.87 10.95 14.62
N TYR A 112 1.84 10.11 14.65
CA TYR A 112 1.17 9.64 15.86
C TYR A 112 1.07 8.12 15.83
N LYS A 113 0.83 7.49 16.99
CA LYS A 113 0.46 6.07 17.02
C LYS A 113 -0.79 5.87 16.16
N MET A 114 -0.80 4.85 15.28
CA MET A 114 -1.93 4.55 14.39
C MET A 114 -3.26 4.64 15.16
N PRO A 115 -4.21 5.49 14.74
CA PRO A 115 -5.42 5.73 15.49
C PRO A 115 -6.41 4.58 15.31
N ASP A 116 -7.18 4.30 16.35
CA ASP A 116 -8.27 3.32 16.33
C ASP A 116 -9.56 4.02 15.83
N ASN A 117 -9.54 4.44 14.57
CA ASN A 117 -10.65 5.17 13.92
C ASN A 117 -11.87 4.26 13.62
N GLY A 118 -11.80 2.97 13.96
CA GLY A 118 -12.70 1.94 13.45
C GLY A 118 -12.39 1.56 11.98
N PRO A 119 -12.96 0.45 11.48
CA PRO A 119 -12.82 0.07 10.08
C PRO A 119 -13.77 0.87 9.20
N GLU A 120 -13.22 1.77 8.38
CA GLU A 120 -13.91 2.27 7.19
C GLU A 120 -13.74 1.23 6.07
N THR A 121 -14.84 0.89 5.36
CA THR A 121 -14.82 -0.13 4.30
C THR A 121 -15.09 0.51 2.95
N VAL A 122 -14.10 0.45 2.05
CA VAL A 122 -14.26 0.82 0.65
C VAL A 122 -14.78 -0.39 -0.12
N VAL A 123 -15.95 -0.22 -0.70
CA VAL A 123 -16.69 -1.28 -1.42
C VAL A 123 -16.45 -1.10 -2.92
N ILE A 124 -15.80 -2.08 -3.56
CA ILE A 124 -15.42 -2.03 -4.97
C ILE A 124 -16.29 -3.02 -5.76
N ARG A 125 -16.97 -2.56 -6.80
CA ARG A 125 -17.87 -3.34 -7.66
C ARG A 125 -17.65 -2.95 -9.13
N GLU A 126 -17.70 -3.94 -10.02
CA GLU A 126 -17.46 -3.75 -11.46
C GLU A 126 -16.15 -3.00 -11.76
N GLY A 127 -15.08 -3.36 -11.03
CA GLY A 127 -13.75 -2.76 -11.16
C GLY A 127 -13.57 -1.39 -10.49
N SER A 128 -14.59 -0.80 -9.87
CA SER A 128 -14.56 0.57 -9.32
C SER A 128 -15.14 0.70 -7.91
N GLY A 129 -14.60 1.62 -7.11
CA GLY A 129 -15.16 2.05 -5.83
C GLY A 129 -14.58 3.38 -5.39
N ALA A 130 -15.12 3.98 -4.33
CA ALA A 130 -14.70 5.31 -3.87
C ALA A 130 -14.98 5.53 -2.37
N PHE A 131 -14.34 6.55 -1.79
CA PHE A 131 -14.67 7.11 -0.48
C PHE A 131 -14.56 8.64 -0.48
N GLU A 132 -15.21 9.29 0.48
CA GLU A 132 -15.11 10.74 0.70
C GLU A 132 -13.93 11.02 1.65
N LEU A 133 -13.08 12.00 1.32
CA LEU A 133 -11.90 12.32 2.11
C LEU A 133 -12.28 13.06 3.41
N GLY A 134 -12.67 12.29 4.42
CA GLY A 134 -13.09 12.79 5.72
C GLY A 134 -11.97 13.42 6.56
N ILE A 135 -12.37 14.04 7.68
CA ILE A 135 -11.45 14.56 8.70
C ILE A 135 -10.76 13.38 9.41
N ASN A 136 -9.42 13.40 9.53
CA ASN A 136 -8.71 12.52 10.47
C ASN A 136 -8.54 13.24 11.82
N PRO A 137 -9.15 12.78 12.92
CA PRO A 137 -9.06 13.45 14.23
C PRO A 137 -7.63 13.61 14.76
N ALA A 138 -6.70 12.76 14.33
CA ALA A 138 -5.30 12.84 14.74
C ALA A 138 -4.58 14.10 14.21
N ALA A 139 -5.08 14.76 13.16
CA ALA A 139 -4.47 15.99 12.64
C ALA A 139 -4.52 17.15 13.65
N PHE A 140 -5.53 17.19 14.54
CA PHE A 140 -5.66 18.18 15.61
C PHE A 140 -4.77 17.91 16.84
N LEU A 141 -3.95 16.86 16.82
CA LEU A 141 -3.06 16.50 17.94
C LEU A 141 -1.71 17.23 17.89
N SER A 142 -1.53 18.22 17.02
CA SER A 142 -0.28 18.99 16.93
C SER A 142 -0.29 20.26 17.80
N SER A 143 0.84 20.53 18.45
CA SER A 143 1.16 21.81 19.08
C SER A 143 1.91 22.78 18.15
N ASN A 144 2.29 22.35 16.94
CA ASN A 144 2.94 23.18 15.94
C ASN A 144 1.90 23.84 15.03
N THR A 145 1.86 25.18 15.00
CA THR A 145 0.88 25.93 14.21
C THR A 145 1.00 25.71 12.70
N ALA A 146 2.21 25.39 12.20
CA ALA A 146 2.44 25.18 10.77
C ALA A 146 1.74 23.92 10.22
N ASP A 147 1.34 22.98 11.08
CA ASP A 147 0.60 21.77 10.66
C ASP A 147 -0.87 22.05 10.29
N TYR A 148 -1.38 23.24 10.66
CA TYR A 148 -2.74 23.69 10.38
C TYR A 148 -2.84 24.57 9.13
N GLU A 149 -1.72 24.83 8.45
CA GLU A 149 -1.70 25.54 7.17
C GLU A 149 -2.34 24.68 6.06
N PRO A 150 -2.96 25.29 5.02
CA PRO A 150 -3.63 24.54 3.95
C PRO A 150 -2.70 23.55 3.25
N GLY A 151 -3.11 22.29 3.17
CA GLY A 151 -2.32 21.21 2.56
C GLY A 151 -1.01 20.85 3.28
N ALA A 152 -0.86 21.19 4.58
CA ALA A 152 0.31 20.84 5.39
C ALA A 152 0.24 19.43 6.03
N THR A 153 -0.95 18.82 6.14
CA THR A 153 -1.09 17.50 6.75
C THR A 153 -0.82 16.40 5.71
N ILE A 154 0.30 15.68 5.85
CA ILE A 154 0.59 14.49 5.04
C ILE A 154 -0.21 13.30 5.61
N ARG A 155 -1.05 12.68 4.79
CA ARG A 155 -1.85 11.49 5.15
C ARG A 155 -1.45 10.29 4.29
N GLY A 156 -1.14 9.18 4.96
CA GLY A 156 -0.89 7.88 4.36
C GLY A 156 -2.13 7.01 4.44
N PHE A 157 -2.50 6.39 3.32
CA PHE A 157 -3.66 5.51 3.21
C PHE A 157 -3.22 4.10 2.82
N CYS A 158 -3.79 3.10 3.50
CA CYS A 158 -3.64 1.70 3.14
C CYS A 158 -5.02 1.04 3.06
N LEU A 159 -5.34 0.47 1.89
CA LEU A 159 -6.50 -0.38 1.67
C LEU A 159 -6.05 -1.84 1.78
N LYS A 160 -6.46 -2.56 2.84
CA LYS A 160 -6.20 -4.00 3.01
C LYS A 160 -7.46 -4.81 2.70
N GLY A 161 -7.36 -5.77 1.78
CA GLY A 161 -8.50 -6.56 1.32
C GLY A 161 -8.10 -7.82 0.56
N LEU A 162 -9.09 -8.59 0.11
CA LEU A 162 -8.90 -9.80 -0.71
C LEU A 162 -9.22 -9.49 -2.18
N SER A 163 -8.30 -9.83 -3.08
CA SER A 163 -8.37 -9.57 -4.53
C SER A 163 -7.86 -10.79 -5.29
N GLY A 164 -8.61 -11.26 -6.29
CA GLY A 164 -8.26 -12.47 -7.07
C GLY A 164 -8.09 -13.77 -6.27
N GLY A 165 -8.38 -13.76 -4.96
CA GLY A 165 -8.09 -14.85 -4.02
C GLY A 165 -6.80 -14.68 -3.19
N GLU A 166 -6.00 -13.65 -3.47
CA GLU A 166 -4.84 -13.25 -2.64
C GLU A 166 -5.19 -12.05 -1.75
N GLN A 167 -4.51 -11.89 -0.63
CA GLN A 167 -4.68 -10.71 0.24
C GLN A 167 -3.68 -9.63 -0.18
N GLN A 168 -4.15 -8.42 -0.48
CA GLN A 168 -3.28 -7.31 -0.89
C GLN A 168 -3.49 -6.05 -0.05
N GLU A 169 -2.41 -5.28 0.10
CA GLU A 169 -2.39 -3.92 0.66
C GLU A 169 -2.03 -2.93 -0.46
N ILE A 170 -2.91 -1.95 -0.69
CA ILE A 170 -2.71 -0.86 -1.66
C ILE A 170 -2.41 0.42 -0.87
N PHE A 171 -1.30 1.09 -1.19
CA PHE A 171 -0.79 2.27 -0.48
C PHE A 171 -0.81 3.49 -1.38
N PHE A 172 -1.21 4.64 -0.84
CA PHE A 172 -1.02 5.95 -1.45
C PHE A 172 -0.85 7.04 -0.38
N VAL A 173 -0.34 8.20 -0.77
CA VAL A 173 -0.09 9.34 0.12
C VAL A 173 -0.67 10.61 -0.48
N LEU A 174 -1.39 11.40 0.31
CA LEU A 174 -1.95 12.70 -0.06
C LEU A 174 -1.49 13.78 0.92
N ARG A 175 -1.52 15.04 0.48
CA ARG A 175 -1.54 16.21 1.38
C ARG A 175 -2.97 16.69 1.53
N THR A 176 -3.35 17.05 2.74
CA THR A 176 -4.70 17.53 3.09
C THR A 176 -4.62 18.68 4.09
N ASP A 177 -5.75 19.31 4.34
CA ASP A 177 -5.92 20.22 5.47
C ASP A 177 -6.07 19.40 6.77
N ALA A 178 -5.76 20.00 7.91
CA ALA A 178 -5.95 19.38 9.23
C ALA A 178 -7.43 19.30 9.65
N GLY A 179 -8.26 20.17 9.07
CA GLY A 179 -9.70 20.27 9.31
C GLY A 179 -10.38 21.11 8.23
N SER A 180 -11.71 21.10 8.20
CA SER A 180 -12.46 21.88 7.20
C SER A 180 -12.22 23.38 7.35
N VAL A 181 -11.68 24.02 6.32
CA VAL A 181 -11.62 25.48 6.23
C VAL A 181 -13.05 26.00 6.02
N GLY A 182 -13.74 26.29 7.12
CA GLY A 182 -14.94 27.13 7.08
C GLY A 182 -14.59 28.50 6.48
N PRO A 183 -15.56 29.19 5.84
CA PRO A 183 -15.28 30.46 5.16
C PRO A 183 -14.66 31.45 6.13
N SER A 184 -13.51 32.03 5.73
CA SER A 184 -12.75 32.98 6.54
C SER A 184 -13.64 34.15 6.99
N LEU A 185 -13.65 34.40 8.30
CA LEU A 185 -14.39 35.49 8.95
C LEU A 185 -13.73 36.86 8.74
#